data_AF-A0A1I0YZH8-F1
#
_entry.id   AF-A0A1I0YZH8-F1
#
_cell.length_a   1.000
_cell.length_b   1.000
_cell.length_c   1.000
_cell.angle_alpha   90.00
_cell.angle_beta   90.00
_cell.angle_gamma   90.00
#
_symmetry.space_group_name_H-M   'P 1'
#
loop_
_entity.id
_entity.type
_entity.pdbx_description
1 polymer ?
#
loop_
_entity_poly.entity_id
_entity_poly.type
_entity_poly.pdbx_seq_one_letter_code
_entity_poly.pdbx_strand_id
1 'polypeptide(L)'
;MRALICVAVSGLLLAGQPALAKRVSKNEVGMVAQAAERCAASFPDMTALSRSHRAGGLRNEGTGRGIQFFSGGGRDVLVANSTQSSDPWCMFSVDGLQENEADALLHQLIAANGAKISNPLDPKNRRNMWSAYAVEFNGRIYFAGVTRVQTFGPIFRGSLIVFRHID
;
A
#
# COMPACT_ATOMS: atom_id res chain seq x y z
N MET A 1 25.74 28.31 -53.29
CA MET A 1 24.99 29.36 -52.55
C MET A 1 23.64 28.76 -52.15
N ARG A 2 23.40 28.51 -50.86
CA ARG A 2 22.44 29.27 -49.98
C ARG A 2 21.02 29.30 -50.59
N ALA A 3 19.92 28.87 -49.95
CA ALA A 3 19.63 28.74 -48.53
C ALA A 3 18.45 27.80 -48.21
N LEU A 4 18.39 27.41 -46.93
CA LEU A 4 17.27 26.84 -46.17
C LEU A 4 15.93 27.57 -46.39
N ILE A 5 14.82 26.85 -46.19
CA ILE A 5 13.74 27.17 -45.22
C ILE A 5 12.85 25.91 -45.11
N CYS A 6 12.97 25.15 -44.02
CA CYS A 6 11.93 24.22 -43.56
C CYS A 6 11.13 24.95 -42.48
N VAL A 7 9.93 25.41 -42.82
CA VAL A 7 9.02 26.04 -41.87
C VAL A 7 8.41 24.96 -40.97
N ALA A 8 8.59 25.16 -39.67
CA ALA A 8 7.97 24.40 -38.60
C ALA A 8 6.44 24.50 -38.68
N VAL A 9 5.77 23.35 -38.77
CA VAL A 9 4.38 23.19 -38.32
C VAL A 9 4.38 22.06 -37.29
N SER A 10 4.78 22.41 -36.07
CA SER A 10 4.57 21.59 -34.88
C SER A 10 3.84 22.47 -33.87
N GLY A 11 2.60 22.80 -34.21
CA GLY A 11 1.67 23.54 -33.37
C GLY A 11 0.43 22.71 -33.09
N LEU A 12 0.19 22.49 -31.80
CA LEU A 12 -1.07 22.05 -31.19
C LEU A 12 -1.51 20.59 -31.37
N LEU A 13 -0.91 19.72 -30.57
CA LEU A 13 -1.64 18.69 -29.82
C LEU A 13 -1.44 18.96 -28.32
N LEU A 14 -1.98 20.11 -27.85
CA LEU A 14 -2.29 20.31 -26.43
C LEU A 14 -3.76 19.95 -26.22
N ALA A 15 -4.02 18.70 -25.88
CA ALA A 15 -5.21 18.30 -25.14
C ALA A 15 -4.92 16.96 -24.43
N GLY A 16 -4.63 17.05 -23.13
CA GLY A 16 -4.79 15.92 -22.20
C GLY A 16 -3.69 14.86 -22.23
N GLN A 17 -2.45 15.22 -21.92
CA GLN A 17 -1.58 14.22 -21.29
C GLN A 17 -2.17 13.93 -19.89
N PRO A 18 -2.63 12.70 -19.59
CA PRO A 18 -2.93 12.36 -18.20
C PRO A 18 -1.65 12.64 -17.41
N ALA A 19 -1.78 13.36 -16.29
CA ALA A 19 -0.68 13.58 -15.36
C ALA A 19 0.10 12.26 -15.23
N LEU A 20 1.38 12.27 -15.61
CA LEU A 20 2.22 11.07 -15.63
C LEU A 20 2.01 10.35 -14.29
N ALA A 21 1.46 9.13 -14.34
CA ALA A 21 1.46 8.24 -13.20
C ALA A 21 2.91 8.16 -12.72
N LYS A 22 3.17 8.67 -11.52
CA LYS A 22 4.48 8.56 -10.88
C LYS A 22 4.86 7.09 -10.92
N ARG A 23 5.98 6.75 -11.57
CA ARG A 23 6.48 5.38 -11.53
C ARG A 23 6.93 5.13 -10.09
N VAL A 24 6.16 4.31 -9.38
CA VAL A 24 6.52 3.80 -8.05
C VAL A 24 7.91 3.16 -8.14
N SER A 25 8.83 3.58 -7.27
CA SER A 25 10.20 3.07 -7.28
C SER A 25 10.28 1.70 -6.62
N LYS A 26 11.23 0.86 -7.05
CA LYS A 26 11.50 -0.44 -6.39
C LYS A 26 11.80 -0.28 -4.89
N ASN A 27 12.38 0.86 -4.51
CA ASN A 27 12.67 1.18 -3.12
C ASN A 27 11.39 1.37 -2.29
N GLU A 28 10.40 2.12 -2.81
CA GLU A 28 9.11 2.31 -2.13
C GLU A 28 8.36 0.99 -1.94
N VAL A 29 8.34 0.14 -2.98
CA VAL A 29 7.73 -1.20 -2.90
C VAL A 29 8.43 -2.04 -1.83
N GLY A 30 9.77 -2.01 -1.78
CA GLY A 30 10.54 -2.72 -0.76
C GLY A 30 10.25 -2.23 0.68
N MET A 31 10.02 -0.93 0.85
CA MET A 31 9.63 -0.36 2.15
C MET A 31 8.24 -0.81 2.59
N VAL A 32 7.27 -0.87 1.67
CA VAL A 32 5.94 -1.44 1.96
C VAL A 32 6.05 -2.92 2.30
N ALA A 33 6.86 -3.68 1.56
CA ALA A 33 7.05 -5.10 1.80
C ALA A 33 7.52 -5.35 3.25
N GLN A 34 8.58 -4.65 3.67
CA GLN A 34 9.11 -4.75 5.02
C GLN A 34 8.12 -4.25 6.09
N ALA A 35 7.32 -3.22 5.79
CA ALA A 35 6.32 -2.73 6.73
C ALA A 35 5.23 -3.78 6.98
N ALA A 36 4.79 -4.48 5.94
CA ALA A 36 3.77 -5.52 6.05
C ALA A 36 4.29 -6.78 6.76
N GLU A 37 5.53 -7.19 6.50
CA GLU A 37 6.21 -8.25 7.27
C GLU A 37 6.22 -7.93 8.77
N ARG A 38 6.56 -6.69 9.14
CA ARG A 38 6.57 -6.25 10.55
C ARG A 38 5.19 -6.29 11.17
N CYS A 39 4.14 -5.92 10.43
CA CYS A 39 2.77 -6.02 10.90
C CYS A 39 2.37 -7.47 11.17
N ALA A 40 2.62 -8.38 10.22
CA ALA A 40 2.33 -9.79 10.39
C ALA A 40 3.06 -10.36 11.62
N ALA A 41 4.35 -10.05 11.77
CA ALA A 41 5.18 -10.55 12.87
C ALA A 41 4.84 -9.97 14.24
N SER A 42 4.35 -8.73 14.31
CA SER A 42 4.18 -8.02 15.59
C SER A 42 2.76 -8.08 16.12
N PHE A 43 1.76 -8.43 15.30
CA PHE A 43 0.37 -8.43 15.76
C PHE A 43 0.10 -9.49 16.84
N PRO A 44 -0.67 -9.14 17.90
CA PRO A 44 -1.39 -7.87 18.12
C PRO A 44 -0.61 -6.80 18.92
N ASP A 45 0.70 -6.98 19.18
CA ASP A 45 1.52 -6.04 19.93
C ASP A 45 1.84 -4.76 19.13
N MET A 46 1.00 -3.75 19.33
CA MET A 46 1.13 -2.44 18.68
C MET A 46 2.38 -1.66 19.13
N THR A 47 2.91 -1.94 20.33
CA THR A 47 4.12 -1.28 20.83
C THR A 47 5.35 -1.84 20.13
N ALA A 48 5.43 -3.16 19.99
CA ALA A 48 6.46 -3.83 19.21
C ALA A 48 6.41 -3.38 17.75
N LEU A 49 5.22 -3.34 17.15
CA LEU A 49 5.04 -2.89 15.76
C LEU A 49 5.55 -1.45 15.54
N SER A 50 5.14 -0.52 16.42
CA SER A 50 5.57 0.87 16.36
C SER A 50 7.09 1.02 16.41
N ARG A 51 7.74 0.22 17.26
CA ARG A 51 9.20 0.22 17.39
C ARG A 51 9.86 -0.31 16.12
N SER A 52 9.34 -1.41 15.57
CA SER A 52 9.85 -2.02 14.34
C SER A 52 9.73 -1.11 13.12
N HIS A 53 8.64 -0.35 12.98
CA HIS A 53 8.50 0.63 11.90
C HIS A 53 9.56 1.74 11.97
N ARG A 54 9.79 2.30 13.15
CA ARG A 54 10.81 3.35 13.35
C ARG A 54 12.22 2.81 13.08
N ALA A 55 12.53 1.61 13.59
CA ALA A 55 13.82 0.97 13.36
C ALA A 55 14.09 0.72 11.88
N GLY A 56 13.06 0.48 11.09
CA GLY A 56 13.16 0.30 9.64
C GLY A 56 12.99 1.57 8.82
N GLY A 57 13.25 2.74 9.39
CA GLY A 57 13.35 4.00 8.66
C GLY A 57 12.03 4.69 8.35
N LEU A 58 10.91 4.24 8.92
CA LEU A 58 9.64 4.97 8.79
C LEU A 58 9.54 6.08 9.83
N ARG A 59 9.15 7.27 9.36
CA ARG A 59 8.88 8.43 10.21
C ARG A 59 7.48 8.33 10.78
N ASN A 60 7.33 8.55 12.09
CA ASN A 60 6.02 8.67 12.72
C ASN A 60 5.39 10.03 12.35
N GLU A 61 4.25 10.01 11.68
CA GLU A 61 3.50 11.21 11.28
C GLU A 61 2.48 11.64 12.35
N GLY A 62 2.29 10.82 13.39
CA GLY A 62 1.40 11.09 14.51
C GLY A 62 0.27 10.06 14.62
N THR A 63 -0.63 10.34 15.56
CA THR A 63 -1.78 9.48 15.87
C THR A 63 -3.06 10.31 15.83
N GLY A 64 -4.12 9.77 15.24
CA GLY A 64 -5.44 10.41 15.20
C GLY A 64 -6.55 9.38 15.09
N ARG A 65 -7.64 9.57 15.85
CA ARG A 65 -8.84 8.68 15.84
C ARG A 65 -8.52 7.20 16.08
N GLY A 66 -7.52 6.91 16.92
CA GLY A 66 -7.09 5.53 17.19
C GLY A 66 -6.32 4.88 16.04
N ILE A 67 -5.70 5.69 15.17
CA ILE A 67 -4.86 5.25 14.06
C ILE A 67 -3.52 5.95 14.19
N GLN A 68 -2.43 5.18 14.11
CA GLN A 68 -1.09 5.71 14.02
C GLN A 68 -0.61 5.69 12.57
N PHE A 69 0.01 6.77 12.13
CA PHE A 69 0.48 6.95 10.76
C PHE A 69 2.00 7.00 10.71
N PHE A 70 2.56 6.31 9.73
CA PHE A 70 3.98 6.35 9.42
C PHE A 70 4.19 6.62 7.93
N SER A 71 5.29 7.29 7.61
CA SER A 71 5.68 7.50 6.21
C SER A 71 7.13 7.11 5.93
N GLY A 72 7.42 6.80 4.67
CA GLY A 72 8.75 6.43 4.19
C GLY A 72 9.02 6.97 2.78
N GLY A 73 10.26 6.84 2.30
CA GLY A 73 10.61 7.16 0.91
C GLY A 73 10.24 8.58 0.47
N GLY A 74 10.55 9.61 1.27
CA GLY A 74 10.16 10.99 0.93
C GLY A 74 8.67 11.29 1.09
N ARG A 75 7.94 10.48 1.88
CA ARG A 75 6.48 10.51 2.10
C ARG A 75 5.65 9.88 0.97
N ASP A 76 6.28 9.02 0.17
CA ASP A 76 5.62 8.25 -0.89
C ASP A 76 5.12 6.90 -0.42
N VAL A 77 5.53 6.46 0.76
CA VAL A 77 5.01 5.25 1.43
C VAL A 77 4.17 5.67 2.61
N LEU A 78 2.97 5.11 2.73
CA LEU A 78 2.11 5.25 3.89
C LEU A 78 1.93 3.91 4.59
N VAL A 79 2.03 3.93 5.91
CA VAL A 79 1.62 2.82 6.77
C VAL A 79 0.68 3.38 7.83
N ALA A 80 -0.49 2.77 7.99
CA ALA A 80 -1.47 3.15 8.99
C ALA A 80 -1.87 1.94 9.81
N ASN A 81 -1.83 2.09 11.13
CA ASN A 81 -2.05 0.99 12.05
C ASN A 81 -3.14 1.36 13.05
N SER A 82 -4.09 0.45 13.30
CA SER A 82 -5.04 0.58 14.39
C SER A 82 -4.32 0.56 15.72
N THR A 83 -4.49 1.60 16.54
CA THR A 83 -4.01 1.54 17.93
C THR A 83 -5.01 0.86 18.87
N GLN A 84 -6.15 0.40 18.34
CA GLN A 84 -7.17 -0.32 19.12
C GLN A 84 -6.81 -1.81 19.15
N SER A 85 -6.55 -2.35 20.33
CA SER A 85 -6.00 -3.70 20.51
C SER A 85 -7.00 -4.82 20.23
N SER A 86 -8.30 -4.56 20.29
CA SER A 86 -9.35 -5.57 20.09
C SER A 86 -9.58 -5.95 18.63
N ASP A 87 -9.05 -5.17 17.69
CA ASP A 87 -9.20 -5.39 16.26
C ASP A 87 -8.00 -4.79 15.51
N PRO A 88 -6.80 -5.38 15.67
CA PRO A 88 -5.58 -4.83 15.09
C PRO A 88 -5.61 -4.99 13.56
N TRP A 89 -5.31 -3.89 12.89
CA TRP A 89 -5.16 -3.85 11.44
C TRP A 89 -4.02 -2.93 11.03
N CYS A 90 -3.40 -3.25 9.90
CA CYS A 90 -2.42 -2.45 9.20
C CYS A 90 -2.94 -2.17 7.79
N MET A 91 -2.65 -0.98 7.31
CA MET A 91 -2.86 -0.58 5.93
C MET A 91 -1.57 -0.02 5.37
N PHE A 92 -1.31 -0.32 4.10
CA PHE A 92 -0.12 0.12 3.39
C PHE A 92 -0.47 0.68 2.03
N SER A 93 0.29 1.66 1.58
CA SER A 93 0.16 2.19 0.22
C SER A 93 1.46 2.83 -0.23
N VAL A 94 1.65 2.86 -1.54
CA VAL A 94 2.60 3.76 -2.19
C VAL A 94 1.78 4.75 -3.03
N ASP A 95 2.19 6.01 -3.05
CA ASP A 95 1.56 6.99 -3.94
C ASP A 95 1.65 6.54 -5.41
N GLY A 96 0.50 6.46 -6.09
CA GLY A 96 0.38 5.97 -7.46
C GLY A 96 0.25 4.45 -7.61
N LEU A 97 0.25 3.67 -6.52
CA LEU A 97 0.17 2.20 -6.59
C LEU A 97 -1.16 1.73 -7.20
N GLN A 98 -1.10 0.98 -8.30
CA GLN A 98 -2.29 0.43 -8.95
C GLN A 98 -2.75 -0.88 -8.30
N GLU A 99 -3.99 -1.28 -8.55
CA GLU A 99 -4.61 -2.45 -7.92
C GLU A 99 -3.86 -3.74 -8.21
N ASN A 100 -3.42 -3.94 -9.46
CA ASN A 100 -2.66 -5.12 -9.89
C ASN A 100 -1.26 -5.17 -9.24
N GLU A 101 -0.61 -4.02 -9.07
CA GLU A 101 0.68 -3.91 -8.40
C GLU A 101 0.54 -4.18 -6.90
N ALA A 102 -0.50 -3.62 -6.28
CA ALA A 102 -0.84 -3.89 -4.89
C ALA A 102 -1.19 -5.37 -4.65
N ASP A 103 -1.90 -6.00 -5.58
CA ASP A 103 -2.24 -7.42 -5.48
C ASP A 103 -0.99 -8.30 -5.62
N ALA A 104 -0.14 -8.03 -6.61
CA ALA A 104 1.13 -8.73 -6.75
C ALA A 104 2.02 -8.60 -5.51
N LEU A 105 2.08 -7.40 -4.92
CA LEU A 105 2.79 -7.16 -3.67
C LEU A 105 2.18 -7.92 -2.50
N LEU A 106 0.85 -7.98 -2.41
CA LEU A 106 0.15 -8.77 -1.39
C LEU A 106 0.49 -10.27 -1.48
N HIS A 107 0.51 -10.84 -2.68
CA HIS A 107 0.91 -12.25 -2.88
C HIS A 107 2.37 -12.50 -2.50
N GLN A 108 3.28 -11.58 -2.85
CA GLN A 108 4.69 -11.67 -2.44
C GLN A 108 4.83 -11.65 -0.92
N LEU A 109 4.08 -10.78 -0.25
CA LEU A 109 4.06 -10.67 1.21
C LEU A 109 3.57 -11.94 1.88
N ILE A 110 2.47 -12.50 1.40
CA ILE A 110 1.92 -13.74 1.91
C ILE A 110 2.96 -14.87 1.77
N ALA A 111 3.58 -14.99 0.59
CA ALA A 111 4.58 -16.01 0.32
C ALA A 111 5.86 -15.84 1.17
N ALA A 112 6.38 -14.61 1.30
CA ALA A 112 7.59 -14.31 2.07
C ALA A 112 7.43 -14.63 3.56
N ASN A 113 6.21 -14.50 4.07
CA ASN A 113 5.87 -14.81 5.46
C ASN A 113 5.49 -16.29 5.67
N GLY A 114 5.61 -17.15 4.66
CA GLY A 114 5.20 -18.55 4.74
C GLY A 114 3.70 -18.72 5.04
N ALA A 115 2.91 -17.67 4.79
CA ALA A 115 1.50 -17.65 5.09
C ALA A 115 0.71 -18.37 3.98
N LYS A 116 -0.36 -19.06 4.36
CA LYS A 116 -1.18 -19.84 3.42
C LYS A 116 -2.43 -19.07 3.05
N ILE A 117 -2.70 -18.93 1.75
CA ILE A 117 -3.98 -18.43 1.26
C ILE A 117 -4.99 -19.56 1.40
N SER A 118 -5.96 -19.40 2.30
CA SER A 118 -6.93 -20.45 2.61
C SER A 118 -8.16 -20.41 1.71
N ASN A 119 -8.62 -19.23 1.27
CA ASN A 119 -9.60 -19.05 0.18
C ASN A 119 -9.70 -17.57 -0.24
N PRO A 120 -9.95 -17.26 -1.54
CA PRO A 120 -10.43 -15.94 -1.93
C PRO A 120 -11.80 -15.69 -1.30
N LEU A 121 -11.96 -14.54 -0.66
CA LEU A 121 -13.20 -14.13 -0.01
C LEU A 121 -14.11 -13.50 -1.06
N ASP A 122 -15.38 -13.92 -1.12
CA ASP A 122 -16.32 -13.50 -2.18
C ASP A 122 -16.41 -11.95 -2.25
N PRO A 123 -16.07 -11.34 -3.40
CA PRO A 123 -16.15 -9.89 -3.59
C PRO A 123 -17.58 -9.35 -3.60
N LYS A 124 -18.63 -10.18 -3.67
CA LYS A 124 -20.04 -9.73 -3.68
C LYS A 124 -20.43 -8.86 -2.48
N ASN A 125 -19.77 -9.02 -1.34
CA ASN A 125 -20.00 -8.19 -0.14
C ASN A 125 -19.01 -7.03 0.02
N ARG A 126 -18.14 -6.76 -0.97
CA ARG A 126 -16.97 -5.89 -0.80
C ARG A 126 -16.78 -4.93 -1.98
N ARG A 127 -17.76 -4.03 -2.20
CA ARG A 127 -17.80 -3.06 -3.32
C ARG A 127 -16.48 -2.29 -3.56
N ASN A 128 -15.69 -2.08 -2.52
CA ASN A 128 -14.44 -1.30 -2.57
C ASN A 128 -13.17 -2.16 -2.53
N MET A 129 -13.28 -3.48 -2.74
CA MET A 129 -12.12 -4.37 -2.77
C MET A 129 -11.84 -4.89 -4.17
N TRP A 130 -10.58 -4.84 -4.56
CA TRP A 130 -10.06 -5.46 -5.76
C TRP A 130 -9.87 -6.96 -5.55
N SER A 131 -9.21 -7.33 -4.45
CA SER A 131 -8.95 -8.71 -4.06
C SER A 131 -9.04 -8.85 -2.54
N ALA A 132 -9.36 -10.04 -2.07
CA ALA A 132 -9.62 -10.32 -0.67
C ALA A 132 -9.35 -11.80 -0.40
N TYR A 133 -8.58 -12.08 0.64
CA TYR A 133 -8.09 -13.41 1.00
C TYR A 133 -8.19 -13.62 2.50
N ALA A 134 -8.53 -14.85 2.89
CA ALA A 134 -8.17 -15.34 4.21
C ALA A 134 -6.73 -15.89 4.13
N VAL A 135 -5.89 -15.46 5.07
CA VAL A 135 -4.47 -15.80 5.12
C VAL A 135 -4.15 -16.35 6.49
N GLU A 136 -3.58 -17.55 6.57
CA GLU A 136 -3.10 -18.12 7.82
C GLU A 136 -1.63 -17.77 8.04
N PHE A 137 -1.33 -17.10 9.16
CA PHE A 137 0.03 -16.78 9.58
C PHE A 137 0.21 -17.18 11.05
N ASN A 138 1.22 -18.00 11.35
CA ASN A 138 1.49 -18.51 12.70
C ASN A 138 0.25 -19.11 13.42
N GLY A 139 -0.58 -19.85 12.68
CA GLY A 139 -1.79 -20.50 13.21
C GLY A 139 -2.97 -19.56 13.49
N ARG A 140 -2.90 -18.30 13.03
CA ARG A 140 -3.99 -17.31 13.12
C ARG A 140 -4.48 -16.92 11.74
N ILE A 141 -5.77 -16.60 11.62
CA ILE A 141 -6.39 -16.19 10.36
C ILE A 141 -6.44 -14.67 10.28
N TYR A 142 -5.96 -14.15 9.16
CA TYR A 142 -5.98 -12.74 8.83
C TYR A 142 -6.80 -12.52 7.57
N PHE A 143 -7.51 -11.41 7.58
CA PHE A 143 -7.97 -10.77 6.37
C PHE A 143 -6.79 -10.08 5.68
N ALA A 144 -6.55 -10.42 4.41
CA ALA A 144 -5.61 -9.68 3.57
C ALA A 144 -6.32 -9.28 2.27
N GLY A 145 -6.16 -8.05 1.80
CA GLY A 145 -6.77 -7.66 0.54
C GLY A 145 -6.35 -6.30 0.03
N VAL A 146 -6.74 -6.01 -1.21
CA VAL A 146 -6.47 -4.74 -1.89
C VAL A 146 -7.76 -3.97 -2.01
N THR A 147 -7.77 -2.71 -1.58
CA THR A 147 -8.89 -1.79 -1.82
C THR A 147 -8.71 -1.07 -3.15
N ARG A 148 -9.82 -0.88 -3.88
CA ARG A 148 -9.84 -0.05 -5.09
C ARG A 148 -9.67 1.41 -4.70
N VAL A 149 -8.94 2.16 -5.53
CA VAL A 149 -8.51 3.57 -5.34
C VAL A 149 -9.26 4.30 -4.23
N GLN A 150 -8.60 4.43 -3.09
CA GLN A 150 -9.07 5.27 -1.99
C GLN A 150 -8.09 6.43 -1.81
N THR A 151 -8.63 7.64 -1.77
CA THR A 151 -7.94 8.74 -1.09
C THR A 151 -7.93 8.43 0.40
N PHE A 152 -6.77 8.05 0.93
CA PHE A 152 -6.62 7.78 2.36
C PHE A 152 -5.80 8.92 2.99
N GLY A 153 -6.49 9.73 3.80
CA GLY A 153 -5.95 11.00 4.27
C GLY A 153 -5.81 12.05 3.15
N PRO A 154 -5.21 13.22 3.44
CA PRO A 154 -5.20 14.35 2.53
C PRO A 154 -4.17 14.27 1.38
N ILE A 155 -3.38 13.19 1.29
CA ILE A 155 -2.12 13.21 0.49
C ILE A 155 -1.91 11.98 -0.39
N PHE A 156 -2.53 10.83 -0.09
CA PHE A 156 -2.23 9.58 -0.81
C PHE A 156 -3.28 9.21 -1.84
N ARG A 157 -2.82 8.89 -3.06
CA ARG A 157 -3.65 8.39 -4.15
C ARG A 157 -3.15 7.03 -4.57
N GLY A 158 -4.00 6.01 -4.50
CA GLY A 158 -3.64 4.66 -4.95
C GLY A 158 -4.48 3.60 -4.27
N SER A 159 -4.10 2.36 -4.54
CA SER A 159 -4.66 1.17 -3.89
C SER A 159 -4.04 1.00 -2.51
N LEU A 160 -4.84 0.50 -1.56
CA LEU A 160 -4.36 0.16 -0.22
C LEU A 160 -4.30 -1.36 -0.08
N ILE A 161 -3.20 -1.86 0.49
CA ILE A 161 -3.14 -3.22 1.00
C ILE A 161 -3.62 -3.17 2.45
N VAL A 162 -4.64 -3.96 2.77
CA VAL A 162 -5.22 -4.07 4.11
C VAL A 162 -4.87 -5.43 4.67
N PHE A 163 -4.37 -5.44 5.91
CA PHE A 163 -4.09 -6.65 6.68
C PHE A 163 -4.73 -6.52 8.06
N ARG A 164 -5.64 -7.42 8.41
CA ARG A 164 -6.45 -7.33 9.64
C ARG A 164 -6.60 -8.71 10.27
N HIS A 165 -6.52 -8.79 11.59
CA HIS A 165 -6.83 -10.03 12.30
C HIS A 165 -8.33 -10.34 12.20
N ILE A 166 -8.70 -11.60 11.91
CA ILE A 166 -10.09 -12.07 12.03
C ILE A 166 -10.10 -13.10 13.15
N ASP A 167 -10.67 -12.73 14.29
CA ASP A 167 -11.06 -13.68 15.34
C ASP A 167 -12.36 -14.40 14.96
#